data_AF-A0A4Q5PZZ7-F1
#
_entry.id   AF-A0A4Q5PZZ7-F1
#
_cell.length_a   1.000
_cell.length_b   1.000
_cell.length_c   1.000
_cell.angle_alpha   90.00
_cell.angle_beta   90.00
_cell.angle_gamma   90.00
#
_symmetry.space_group_name_H-M   'P 1'
#
loop_
_entity.id
_entity.type
_entity.pdbx_description
1 polymer ?
#
loop_
_entity_poly.entity_id
_entity_poly.type
_entity_poly.pdbx_seq_one_letter_code
_entity_poly.pdbx_strand_id
1 'polypeptide(L)'
;MKLDFKNYIFLAFLPCIISTSVYAQTNTLESGSQVTEEVTQESVNPETQVSPPVDNQQVNPPQETGRILLNEANNSPENTVNKTETTNTIPAVNTSPNTVTESKAPVVSSPIINNDWVNNQASNLNKNGVFKMPEQVDYDSLVSQKDFAIMLSKVTGIKDKTIFGDLDVQGFDKPLSRAMAIDSALRAFGLEKEMDKVVENYQTKFTDLNPNQKYYKASLTAEIIKLSAGYPDRTFRPDDLLKWSEGLAIVESVYRWASLMPEQTPIQKAEDLRKNIWYYFIDGFRLVLTSVYCLLSIIFLFRAWKRSKNDKTGLRPIIASLCFATTFLFIMWLNEMLYGRGLIEKAVYYVISTISILSGMFLIRTSNLISKQTEPKPKANIEVGYVDHIDISRGEMFVIDSITKRRMLALISSDTKVYSKENRLLGAAFLSELSAGDFVSVKGTEQINSGAIIDVDMILVLASKQANVNSRQQKQVIEETEEIKIQSTYRKVI
;
A
#
# COMPACT_ATOMS: atom_id res chain seq x y z
N MET A 1 32.73 -13.63 -14.49
CA MET A 1 32.77 -12.23 -14.02
C MET A 1 32.45 -12.23 -12.53
N LYS A 2 33.45 -12.02 -11.64
CA LYS A 2 33.24 -12.00 -10.18
C LYS A 2 32.77 -10.60 -9.80
N LEU A 3 31.48 -10.42 -9.52
CA LEU A 3 31.03 -9.19 -8.87
C LEU A 3 31.42 -9.23 -7.39
N ASP A 4 32.08 -8.16 -6.95
CA ASP A 4 32.60 -8.02 -5.60
C ASP A 4 31.46 -7.75 -4.60
N PHE A 5 31.55 -8.31 -3.38
CA PHE A 5 30.47 -8.32 -2.38
C PHE A 5 30.03 -6.90 -1.96
N LYS A 6 30.95 -5.92 -2.04
CA LYS A 6 30.64 -4.50 -1.81
C LYS A 6 29.57 -3.97 -2.77
N ASN A 7 29.56 -4.44 -4.01
CA ASN A 7 28.59 -4.01 -5.03
C ASN A 7 27.20 -4.58 -4.77
N TYR A 8 27.11 -5.76 -4.14
CA TYR A 8 25.82 -6.36 -3.76
C TYR A 8 25.15 -5.62 -2.61
N ILE A 9 25.92 -5.20 -1.61
CA ILE A 9 25.41 -4.37 -0.50
C ILE A 9 24.94 -3.03 -1.06
N PHE A 10 25.73 -2.39 -1.94
CA PHE A 10 25.36 -1.10 -2.52
C PHE A 10 24.06 -1.18 -3.34
N LEU A 11 23.89 -2.25 -4.14
CA LEU A 11 22.67 -2.49 -4.93
C LEU A 11 21.45 -2.83 -4.06
N ALA A 12 21.63 -3.50 -2.93
CA ALA A 12 20.53 -3.86 -2.02
C ALA A 12 19.99 -2.67 -1.22
N PHE A 13 20.84 -1.67 -0.91
CA PHE A 13 20.43 -0.47 -0.17
C PHE A 13 19.98 0.69 -1.08
N LEU A 14 20.32 0.66 -2.37
CA LEU A 14 19.92 1.67 -3.34
C LEU A 14 18.41 1.99 -3.35
N PRO A 15 17.49 1.00 -3.28
CA PRO A 15 16.05 1.26 -3.26
C PRO A 15 15.56 1.97 -1.98
N CYS A 16 16.20 1.69 -0.83
CA CYS A 16 15.89 2.34 0.45
C CYS A 16 16.38 3.80 0.47
N ILE A 17 17.56 4.07 -0.10
CA ILE A 17 18.12 5.43 -0.19
C ILE A 17 17.28 6.29 -1.14
N ILE A 18 16.88 5.74 -2.30
CA ILE A 18 16.03 6.46 -3.25
C ILE A 18 14.66 6.77 -2.62
N SER A 19 14.03 5.80 -1.93
CA SER A 19 12.71 6.00 -1.31
C SER A 19 12.73 7.03 -0.17
N THR A 20 13.79 7.07 0.64
CA THR A 20 13.93 8.06 1.72
C THR A 20 14.25 9.46 1.20
N SER A 21 15.02 9.58 0.12
CA SER A 21 15.32 10.89 -0.51
C SER A 21 14.09 11.54 -1.16
N VAL A 22 13.24 10.74 -1.83
CA VAL A 22 12.01 11.24 -2.46
C VAL A 22 11.00 11.70 -1.40
N TYR A 23 10.90 10.98 -0.28
CA TYR A 23 10.02 11.34 0.83
C TYR A 23 10.48 12.63 1.57
N ALA A 24 11.79 12.89 1.62
CA ALA A 24 12.33 14.12 2.22
C ALA A 24 12.13 15.36 1.32
N GLN A 25 12.20 15.20 0.00
CA GLN A 25 11.98 16.29 -0.96
C GLN A 25 10.51 16.73 -1.03
N THR A 26 9.55 15.82 -0.86
CA THR A 26 8.13 16.19 -0.84
C THR A 26 7.73 17.01 0.38
N ASN A 27 8.37 16.78 1.53
CA ASN A 27 8.07 17.52 2.76
C ASN A 27 8.75 18.91 2.83
N THR A 28 9.74 19.20 1.99
CA THR A 28 10.42 20.51 1.98
C THR A 28 9.76 21.53 1.06
N LEU A 29 8.93 21.09 0.11
CA LEU A 29 8.17 21.96 -0.81
C LEU A 29 6.90 22.56 -0.18
N GLU A 30 6.37 22.00 0.91
CA GLU A 30 5.18 22.54 1.61
C GLU A 30 5.50 23.66 2.62
N SER A 31 6.78 23.92 2.93
CA SER A 31 7.17 24.86 3.99
C SER A 31 7.56 26.27 3.49
N GLY A 32 7.49 26.57 2.19
CA GLY A 32 8.09 27.79 1.63
C GLY A 32 7.21 28.52 0.63
N SER A 33 6.11 29.14 1.07
CA SER A 33 5.46 30.20 0.31
C SER A 33 4.76 31.20 1.25
N GLN A 34 5.54 32.14 1.79
CA GLN A 34 5.01 33.43 2.24
C GLN A 34 5.45 34.47 1.21
N VAL A 35 4.52 34.85 0.34
CA VAL A 35 4.68 35.96 -0.59
C VAL A 35 4.36 37.25 0.17
N THR A 36 5.35 38.13 0.25
CA THR A 36 5.21 39.52 0.68
C THR A 36 5.00 40.33 -0.61
N GLU A 37 3.80 40.87 -0.84
CA GLU A 37 3.54 41.77 -1.97
C GLU A 37 3.77 43.22 -1.54
N GLU A 38 4.78 43.81 -2.16
CA GLU A 38 5.20 45.21 -2.07
C GLU A 38 4.39 46.04 -3.08
N VAL A 39 3.70 47.06 -2.57
CA VAL A 39 2.86 47.99 -3.32
C VAL A 39 3.74 48.91 -4.16
N THR A 40 3.60 48.87 -5.49
CA THR A 40 4.11 49.93 -6.37
C THR A 40 2.94 50.54 -7.15
N GLN A 41 2.70 51.83 -6.90
CA GLN A 41 1.80 52.68 -7.67
C GLN A 41 2.51 53.15 -8.95
N GLU A 42 1.84 53.10 -10.09
CA GLU A 42 2.25 53.86 -11.27
C GLU A 42 1.04 54.52 -11.94
N SER A 43 1.29 55.75 -12.42
CA SER A 43 0.34 56.80 -12.74
C SER A 43 0.11 56.97 -14.25
N VAL A 44 -1.15 57.28 -14.62
CA VAL A 44 -1.58 58.32 -15.59
C VAL A 44 -1.01 58.29 -17.04
N ASN A 45 -1.86 58.07 -18.06
CA ASN A 45 -2.42 59.12 -18.95
C ASN A 45 -3.44 58.57 -19.99
N PRO A 46 -4.36 59.40 -20.56
CA PRO A 46 -5.48 58.98 -21.43
C PRO A 46 -5.36 59.43 -22.91
N GLU A 47 -6.46 59.17 -23.66
CA GLU A 47 -6.76 59.48 -25.10
C GLU A 47 -6.32 58.38 -26.10
N THR A 48 -7.09 57.97 -27.11
CA THR A 48 -7.98 58.73 -28.02
C THR A 48 -9.06 57.81 -28.65
N GLN A 49 -10.23 58.39 -28.93
CA GLN A 49 -11.35 57.83 -29.71
C GLN A 49 -11.03 57.65 -31.21
N VAL A 50 -11.51 56.56 -31.84
CA VAL A 50 -12.06 56.56 -33.22
C VAL A 50 -13.03 55.36 -33.38
N SER A 51 -14.26 55.62 -33.85
CA SER A 51 -15.17 54.68 -34.54
C SER A 51 -15.31 55.15 -36.02
N PRO A 52 -16.07 54.52 -36.97
CA PRO A 52 -16.85 53.26 -37.01
C PRO A 52 -16.50 52.48 -38.35
N PRO A 53 -17.30 51.63 -39.06
CA PRO A 53 -18.75 51.39 -39.01
C PRO A 53 -19.31 49.94 -39.05
N VAL A 54 -20.59 49.96 -38.67
CA VAL A 54 -21.72 49.04 -38.82
C VAL A 54 -21.78 48.28 -40.15
N ASP A 55 -22.13 46.99 -40.08
CA ASP A 55 -22.97 46.35 -41.10
C ASP A 55 -23.94 45.34 -40.46
N ASN A 56 -25.21 45.51 -40.80
CA ASN A 56 -26.38 44.73 -40.40
C ASN A 56 -26.52 43.49 -41.30
N GLN A 57 -26.70 42.28 -40.74
CA GLN A 57 -27.55 41.27 -41.41
C GLN A 57 -28.39 40.47 -40.40
N GLN A 58 -29.69 40.57 -40.66
CA GLN A 58 -30.85 39.98 -40.02
C GLN A 58 -31.14 38.63 -40.69
N VAL A 59 -31.24 37.54 -39.92
CA VAL A 59 -31.73 36.23 -40.42
C VAL A 59 -32.84 35.75 -39.51
N ASN A 60 -34.06 35.72 -40.05
CA ASN A 60 -35.24 35.08 -39.46
C ASN A 60 -35.22 33.56 -39.69
N PRO A 61 -35.92 32.77 -38.85
CA PRO A 61 -35.91 31.30 -38.90
C PRO A 61 -36.96 30.73 -39.87
N PRO A 62 -36.79 29.48 -40.35
CA PRO A 62 -37.84 28.78 -41.07
C PRO A 62 -38.83 28.12 -40.11
N GLN A 63 -40.11 28.44 -40.30
CA GLN A 63 -41.23 27.58 -39.92
C GLN A 63 -41.37 26.48 -40.98
N GLU A 64 -41.48 25.22 -40.55
CA GLU A 64 -42.09 24.18 -41.38
C GLU A 64 -43.09 23.33 -40.58
N THR A 65 -44.32 23.43 -41.08
CA THR A 65 -45.53 22.62 -40.95
C THR A 65 -45.31 21.10 -41.03
N GLY A 66 -46.04 20.34 -40.20
CA GLY A 66 -46.16 18.88 -40.36
C GLY A 66 -47.31 18.25 -39.56
N ARG A 67 -48.50 18.17 -40.18
CA ARG A 67 -49.61 17.17 -40.09
C ARG A 67 -49.83 16.40 -38.78
N ILE A 68 -51.00 16.57 -38.14
CA ILE A 68 -52.23 15.74 -38.27
C ILE A 68 -51.97 14.22 -38.28
N LEU A 69 -52.33 13.56 -37.16
CA LEU A 69 -53.05 12.29 -37.18
C LEU A 69 -54.07 12.27 -36.03
N LEU A 70 -55.34 12.10 -36.42
CA LEU A 70 -56.45 11.73 -35.55
C LEU A 70 -56.16 10.38 -34.87
N ASN A 71 -56.64 10.22 -33.65
CA ASN A 71 -57.32 8.98 -33.25
C ASN A 71 -58.38 9.30 -32.19
N GLU A 72 -59.63 9.24 -32.61
CA GLU A 72 -60.80 9.08 -31.78
C GLU A 72 -60.83 7.64 -31.23
N ALA A 73 -61.13 7.48 -29.95
CA ALA A 73 -61.94 6.37 -29.44
C ALA A 73 -62.41 6.66 -28.00
N ASN A 74 -63.67 7.10 -27.90
CA ASN A 74 -64.71 6.56 -27.02
C ASN A 74 -64.34 6.12 -25.59
N ASN A 75 -64.88 6.81 -24.58
CA ASN A 75 -66.08 6.36 -23.86
C ASN A 75 -66.45 7.31 -22.70
N SER A 76 -67.66 7.86 -22.83
CA SER A 76 -68.50 8.39 -21.74
C SER A 76 -69.10 7.19 -20.95
N PRO A 77 -69.68 7.32 -19.72
CA PRO A 77 -70.85 8.18 -19.52
C PRO A 77 -70.88 9.00 -18.21
N GLU A 78 -71.59 10.11 -18.32
CA GLU A 78 -72.57 10.68 -17.38
C GLU A 78 -72.39 10.41 -15.88
N ASN A 79 -72.26 11.50 -15.12
CA ASN A 79 -73.13 11.65 -13.97
C ASN A 79 -73.45 13.12 -13.67
N THR A 80 -74.73 13.42 -13.85
CA THR A 80 -75.43 14.67 -13.58
C THR A 80 -75.77 14.72 -12.09
N VAL A 81 -75.24 15.67 -11.32
CA VAL A 81 -75.83 16.05 -10.03
C VAL A 81 -75.79 17.56 -9.83
N ASN A 82 -77.00 18.11 -9.82
CA ASN A 82 -77.37 19.46 -9.37
C ASN A 82 -76.83 19.79 -7.97
N LYS A 83 -76.40 21.04 -7.73
CA LYS A 83 -77.04 21.93 -6.73
C LYS A 83 -76.33 23.28 -6.55
N THR A 84 -77.13 24.31 -6.84
CA THR A 84 -77.41 25.47 -5.99
C THR A 84 -76.31 26.52 -5.80
N GLU A 85 -76.41 27.54 -6.64
CA GLU A 85 -76.08 28.92 -6.33
C GLU A 85 -76.90 29.41 -5.11
N THR A 86 -76.21 30.01 -4.13
CA THR A 86 -76.85 30.89 -3.16
C THR A 86 -76.08 32.22 -3.13
N THR A 87 -76.58 33.14 -3.93
CA THR A 87 -76.30 34.58 -3.89
C THR A 87 -76.91 35.15 -2.61
N ASN A 88 -76.08 35.65 -1.70
CA ASN A 88 -76.53 36.49 -0.58
C ASN A 88 -75.97 37.90 -0.75
N THR A 89 -76.85 38.78 -1.20
CA THR A 89 -76.73 40.24 -1.18
C THR A 89 -77.40 40.76 0.09
N ILE A 90 -77.04 41.99 0.53
CA ILE A 90 -77.71 42.96 1.45
C ILE A 90 -76.82 43.34 2.66
N PRO A 91 -76.73 44.62 3.11
CA PRO A 91 -76.80 45.90 2.39
C PRO A 91 -75.67 46.88 2.76
N ALA A 92 -75.56 47.94 1.97
CA ALA A 92 -74.80 49.15 2.30
C ALA A 92 -75.47 49.94 3.46
N VAL A 93 -74.66 50.34 4.44
CA VAL A 93 -75.02 51.39 5.42
C VAL A 93 -73.95 52.49 5.34
N ASN A 94 -74.39 53.66 4.89
CA ASN A 94 -73.67 54.93 4.95
C ASN A 94 -73.72 55.49 6.37
N THR A 95 -72.57 55.79 6.96
CA THR A 95 -72.45 56.83 7.99
C THR A 95 -71.17 57.65 7.78
N SER A 96 -71.35 58.96 7.91
CA SER A 96 -70.40 60.05 7.68
C SER A 96 -69.37 60.21 8.81
N PRO A 97 -68.36 61.09 8.67
CA PRO A 97 -67.05 60.94 9.28
C PRO A 97 -66.99 61.49 10.71
N ASN A 98 -66.49 60.67 11.64
CA ASN A 98 -66.03 61.15 12.94
C ASN A 98 -64.51 61.16 12.95
N THR A 99 -63.98 62.38 13.07
CA THR A 99 -62.59 62.70 13.37
C THR A 99 -62.20 62.09 14.71
N VAL A 100 -61.51 60.95 14.67
CA VAL A 100 -60.93 60.32 15.86
C VAL A 100 -59.43 60.59 15.85
N THR A 101 -59.00 61.30 16.88
CA THR A 101 -57.62 61.59 17.25
C THR A 101 -56.76 60.33 17.21
N GLU A 102 -55.72 60.38 16.38
CA GLU A 102 -54.73 59.33 16.17
C GLU A 102 -53.96 59.05 17.48
N SER A 103 -54.50 58.11 18.26
CA SER A 103 -53.80 57.49 19.38
C SER A 103 -52.76 56.54 18.78
N LYS A 104 -51.48 56.95 18.82
CA LYS A 104 -50.33 56.12 18.48
C LYS A 104 -50.42 54.81 19.26
N ALA A 105 -50.84 53.75 18.58
CA ALA A 105 -50.81 52.41 19.13
C ALA A 105 -49.37 52.12 19.60
N PRO A 106 -49.17 51.53 20.79
CA PRO A 106 -47.83 51.14 21.21
C PRO A 106 -47.24 50.22 20.14
N VAL A 107 -46.05 50.57 19.66
CA VAL A 107 -45.23 49.70 18.82
C VAL A 107 -45.01 48.43 19.63
N VAL A 108 -45.83 47.42 19.38
CA VAL A 108 -45.63 46.06 19.87
C VAL A 108 -44.38 45.59 19.15
N SER A 109 -43.22 45.74 19.79
CA SER A 109 -41.99 45.11 19.34
C SER A 109 -42.30 43.63 19.26
N SER A 110 -42.34 43.09 18.03
CA SER A 110 -42.44 41.66 17.80
C SER A 110 -41.46 40.96 18.74
N PRO A 111 -41.87 39.88 19.44
CA PRO A 111 -40.97 39.18 20.33
C PRO A 111 -39.71 38.85 19.56
N ILE A 112 -38.56 39.30 20.06
CA ILE A 112 -37.24 38.92 19.54
C ILE A 112 -37.15 37.41 19.77
N ILE A 113 -37.60 36.63 18.79
CA ILE A 113 -37.39 35.20 18.78
C ILE A 113 -35.88 35.04 18.81
N ASN A 114 -35.37 34.43 19.88
CA ASN A 114 -33.94 34.26 20.06
C ASN A 114 -33.43 33.33 18.95
N ASN A 115 -32.94 33.92 17.87
CA ASN A 115 -32.48 33.25 16.66
C ASN A 115 -31.11 32.59 16.87
N ASP A 116 -30.90 31.97 18.03
CA ASP A 116 -29.63 31.36 18.44
C ASP A 116 -29.13 30.35 17.40
N TRP A 117 -30.06 29.58 16.82
CA TRP A 117 -29.71 28.60 15.79
C TRP A 117 -29.25 29.28 14.50
N VAL A 118 -29.90 30.36 14.05
CA VAL A 118 -29.50 31.11 12.84
C VAL A 118 -28.17 31.83 13.08
N ASN A 119 -27.99 32.40 14.27
CA ASN A 119 -26.75 33.05 14.66
C ASN A 119 -25.57 32.07 14.71
N ASN A 120 -25.81 30.82 15.13
CA ASN A 120 -24.80 29.76 15.08
C ASN A 120 -24.42 29.41 13.63
N GLN A 121 -25.40 29.29 12.75
CA GLN A 121 -25.19 29.03 11.31
C GLN A 121 -24.38 30.15 10.64
N ALA A 122 -24.79 31.41 10.88
CA ALA A 122 -24.07 32.58 10.42
C ALA A 122 -22.66 32.65 11.01
N SER A 123 -22.49 32.34 12.29
CA SER A 123 -21.19 32.33 12.94
C SER A 123 -20.27 31.26 12.37
N ASN A 124 -20.77 30.08 12.00
CA ASN A 124 -19.96 29.03 11.38
C ASN A 124 -19.43 29.47 10.02
N LEU A 125 -20.28 30.05 9.18
CA LEU A 125 -19.87 30.56 7.87
C LEU A 125 -18.90 31.76 7.99
N ASN A 126 -19.09 32.61 9.00
CA ASN A 126 -18.20 33.75 9.25
C ASN A 126 -16.83 33.31 9.82
N LYS A 127 -16.81 32.35 10.76
CA LYS A 127 -15.57 31.79 11.33
C LYS A 127 -14.65 31.18 10.27
N ASN A 128 -15.23 30.60 9.22
CA ASN A 128 -14.47 30.04 8.12
C ASN A 128 -13.90 31.11 7.16
N GLY A 129 -14.16 32.41 7.41
CA GLY A 129 -13.73 33.52 6.55
C GLY A 129 -14.52 33.63 5.25
N VAL A 130 -15.58 32.84 5.12
CA VAL A 130 -16.28 32.57 3.87
C VAL A 130 -17.40 33.60 3.62
N PHE A 131 -18.06 34.10 4.68
CA PHE A 131 -19.18 35.03 4.53
C PHE A 131 -19.34 35.99 5.71
N LYS A 132 -19.25 37.30 5.46
CA LYS A 132 -19.73 38.34 6.40
C LYS A 132 -21.17 38.69 6.08
N MET A 133 -22.07 38.39 7.01
CA MET A 133 -23.49 38.76 6.96
C MET A 133 -23.65 40.28 6.96
N PRO A 134 -24.64 40.84 6.25
CA PRO A 134 -25.09 42.22 6.47
C PRO A 134 -25.59 42.35 7.93
N GLU A 135 -25.24 43.45 8.61
CA GLU A 135 -25.61 43.67 10.02
C GLU A 135 -27.13 43.82 10.26
N GLN A 136 -27.93 43.93 9.19
CA GLN A 136 -29.36 44.24 9.24
C GLN A 136 -30.19 43.32 8.33
N VAL A 137 -29.94 42.01 8.35
CA VAL A 137 -30.83 41.05 7.66
C VAL A 137 -31.98 40.67 8.58
N ASP A 138 -33.21 40.87 8.11
CA ASP A 138 -34.40 40.28 8.72
C ASP A 138 -34.47 38.79 8.33
N TYR A 139 -34.11 37.91 9.27
CA TYR A 139 -34.07 36.47 9.06
C TYR A 139 -35.44 35.81 8.81
N ASP A 140 -36.52 36.52 9.12
CA ASP A 140 -37.89 36.07 8.88
C ASP A 140 -38.44 36.53 7.52
N SER A 141 -37.76 37.45 6.85
CA SER A 141 -38.11 37.88 5.50
C SER A 141 -37.77 36.80 4.47
N LEU A 142 -38.56 36.76 3.39
CA LEU A 142 -38.31 35.85 2.27
C LEU A 142 -36.98 36.20 1.59
N VAL A 143 -36.17 35.18 1.32
CA VAL A 143 -34.89 35.38 0.61
C VAL A 143 -35.16 35.52 -0.89
N SER A 144 -34.62 36.57 -1.49
CA SER A 144 -34.68 36.74 -2.94
C SER A 144 -33.69 35.82 -3.64
N GLN A 145 -33.97 35.45 -4.89
CA GLN A 145 -33.05 34.68 -5.72
C GLN A 145 -31.70 35.39 -5.87
N LYS A 146 -31.70 36.72 -5.99
CA LYS A 146 -30.51 37.58 -6.02
C LYS A 146 -29.64 37.41 -4.80
N ASP A 147 -30.23 37.54 -3.63
CA ASP A 147 -29.50 37.58 -2.38
C ASP A 147 -28.93 36.20 -2.05
N PHE A 148 -29.66 35.14 -2.40
CA PHE A 148 -29.18 33.78 -2.30
C PHE A 148 -28.02 33.50 -3.26
N ALA A 149 -28.06 33.99 -4.49
CA ALA A 149 -26.93 33.90 -5.42
C ALA A 149 -25.70 34.67 -4.91
N ILE A 150 -25.89 35.84 -4.30
CA ILE A 150 -24.81 36.60 -3.63
C ILE A 150 -24.25 35.79 -2.45
N MET A 151 -25.10 35.12 -1.69
CA MET A 151 -24.69 34.22 -0.60
C MET A 151 -23.83 33.07 -1.13
N LEU A 152 -24.30 32.35 -2.15
CA LEU A 152 -23.57 31.25 -2.77
C LEU A 152 -22.24 31.68 -3.37
N SER A 153 -22.21 32.76 -4.16
CA SER A 153 -20.98 33.27 -4.79
C SER A 153 -19.89 33.65 -3.79
N LYS A 154 -20.29 34.26 -2.66
CA LYS A 154 -19.36 34.52 -1.55
C LYS A 154 -18.88 33.23 -0.91
N VAL A 155 -19.78 32.26 -0.73
CA VAL A 155 -19.46 31.02 -0.04
C VAL A 155 -18.54 30.09 -0.85
N THR A 156 -18.76 30.00 -2.16
CA THR A 156 -18.01 29.09 -3.04
C THR A 156 -16.87 29.78 -3.78
N GLY A 157 -16.81 31.12 -3.75
CA GLY A 157 -15.86 31.90 -4.55
C GLY A 157 -16.20 31.98 -6.04
N ILE A 158 -17.33 31.39 -6.46
CA ILE A 158 -17.76 31.36 -7.86
C ILE A 158 -18.40 32.68 -8.25
N LYS A 159 -17.82 33.37 -9.24
CA LYS A 159 -18.35 34.64 -9.77
C LYS A 159 -19.33 34.45 -10.93
N ASP A 160 -19.27 33.30 -11.61
CA ASP A 160 -20.12 33.00 -12.75
C ASP A 160 -21.51 32.59 -12.28
N LYS A 161 -22.51 33.42 -12.58
CA LYS A 161 -23.90 33.21 -12.17
C LYS A 161 -24.57 32.05 -12.91
N THR A 162 -24.08 31.67 -14.09
CA THR A 162 -24.66 30.58 -14.89
C THR A 162 -24.56 29.23 -14.19
N ILE A 163 -23.61 29.10 -13.26
CA ILE A 163 -23.37 27.89 -12.47
C ILE A 163 -24.49 27.64 -11.46
N PHE A 164 -25.22 28.69 -11.04
CA PHE A 164 -26.27 28.55 -10.03
C PHE A 164 -27.64 28.10 -10.61
N GLY A 165 -27.68 27.70 -11.88
CA GLY A 165 -28.88 27.19 -12.53
C GLY A 165 -29.89 28.30 -12.86
N ASP A 166 -31.15 28.11 -12.44
CA ASP A 166 -32.28 28.97 -12.84
C ASP A 166 -32.42 30.29 -12.06
N LEU A 167 -31.48 30.62 -11.17
CA LEU A 167 -31.56 31.80 -10.29
C LEU A 167 -31.61 33.16 -11.00
N ASP A 168 -31.44 33.19 -12.33
CA ASP A 168 -31.50 34.41 -13.17
C ASP A 168 -32.69 34.40 -14.15
N VAL A 169 -33.21 33.23 -14.53
CA VAL A 169 -34.08 33.06 -15.71
C VAL A 169 -35.42 33.81 -15.57
N GLN A 170 -35.84 34.10 -14.35
CA GLN A 170 -37.16 34.64 -14.05
C GLN A 170 -37.16 36.02 -13.40
N GLY A 171 -36.00 36.65 -13.24
CA GLY A 171 -35.82 37.90 -12.52
C GLY A 171 -35.36 37.67 -11.07
N PHE A 172 -34.24 38.31 -10.74
CA PHE A 172 -33.51 38.16 -9.48
C PHE A 172 -34.30 38.56 -8.21
N ASP A 173 -35.32 39.40 -8.34
CA ASP A 173 -36.07 39.92 -7.19
C ASP A 173 -37.22 38.99 -6.74
N LYS A 174 -37.40 37.85 -7.41
CA LYS A 174 -38.41 36.86 -7.01
C LYS A 174 -38.00 36.14 -5.72
N PRO A 175 -38.97 35.73 -4.88
CA PRO A 175 -38.68 34.89 -3.74
C PRO A 175 -38.16 33.53 -4.21
N LEU A 176 -37.30 32.93 -3.39
CA LEU A 176 -36.65 31.67 -3.66
C LEU A 176 -37.47 30.49 -3.12
N SER A 177 -37.72 29.46 -3.93
CA SER A 177 -38.35 28.22 -3.44
C SER A 177 -37.32 27.25 -2.84
N ARG A 178 -37.78 26.38 -1.95
CA ARG A 178 -36.94 25.38 -1.25
C ARG A 178 -36.15 24.51 -2.21
N ALA A 179 -36.80 23.91 -3.19
CA ALA A 179 -36.13 22.99 -4.11
C ALA A 179 -35.14 23.71 -5.04
N MET A 180 -35.45 24.94 -5.45
CA MET A 180 -34.53 25.78 -6.23
C MET A 180 -33.27 26.12 -5.42
N ALA A 181 -33.42 26.50 -4.15
CA ALA A 181 -32.29 26.80 -3.27
C ALA A 181 -31.34 25.61 -3.11
N ILE A 182 -31.91 24.42 -2.92
CA ILE A 182 -31.15 23.17 -2.78
C ILE A 182 -30.42 22.82 -4.07
N ASP A 183 -31.10 22.88 -5.22
CA ASP A 183 -30.48 22.62 -6.54
C ASP A 183 -29.31 23.57 -6.80
N SER A 184 -29.53 24.87 -6.61
CA SER A 184 -28.50 25.89 -6.78
C SER A 184 -27.32 25.71 -5.82
N ALA A 185 -27.58 25.35 -4.55
CA ALA A 185 -26.51 25.07 -3.60
C ALA A 185 -25.69 23.83 -4.02
N LEU A 186 -26.34 22.71 -4.33
CA LEU A 186 -25.65 21.49 -4.75
C LEU A 186 -24.79 21.71 -6.00
N ARG A 187 -25.29 22.45 -7.00
CA ARG A 187 -24.53 22.85 -8.20
C ARG A 187 -23.37 23.78 -7.87
N ALA A 188 -23.58 24.77 -7.01
CA ALA A 188 -22.52 25.69 -6.58
C ALA A 188 -21.32 24.97 -5.93
N PHE A 189 -21.57 23.84 -5.28
CA PHE A 189 -20.54 22.98 -4.68
C PHE A 189 -20.03 21.86 -5.62
N GLY A 190 -20.43 21.86 -6.90
CA GLY A 190 -19.95 20.89 -7.91
C GLY A 190 -20.50 19.47 -7.72
N LEU A 191 -21.68 19.33 -7.11
CA LEU A 191 -22.24 18.04 -6.70
C LEU A 191 -23.23 17.46 -7.72
N GLU A 192 -23.22 17.94 -8.97
CA GLU A 192 -24.21 17.50 -9.96
C GLU A 192 -24.16 16.01 -10.26
N LYS A 193 -22.95 15.45 -10.31
CA LYS A 193 -22.75 14.02 -10.56
C LYS A 193 -23.28 13.15 -9.43
N GLU A 194 -23.23 13.64 -8.19
CA GLU A 194 -23.80 12.92 -7.05
C GLU A 194 -25.32 12.94 -7.10
N MET A 195 -25.93 14.05 -7.56
CA MET A 195 -27.38 14.08 -7.79
C MET A 195 -27.83 13.04 -8.82
N ASP A 196 -27.08 12.86 -9.91
CA ASP A 196 -27.41 11.87 -10.95
C ASP A 196 -27.35 10.44 -10.39
N LYS A 197 -26.28 10.11 -9.64
CA LYS A 197 -26.14 8.79 -8.99
C LYS A 197 -27.25 8.50 -7.98
N VAL A 198 -27.69 9.51 -7.24
CA VAL A 198 -28.75 9.35 -6.24
C VAL A 198 -30.06 8.96 -6.92
N VAL A 199 -30.39 9.57 -8.05
CA VAL A 199 -31.64 9.31 -8.78
C VAL A 199 -31.68 7.91 -9.37
N GLU A 200 -30.54 7.35 -9.76
CA GLU A 200 -30.46 5.98 -10.29
C GLU A 200 -30.70 4.91 -9.22
N ASN A 201 -30.34 5.18 -7.97
CA ASN A 201 -30.27 4.17 -6.91
C ASN A 201 -31.34 4.32 -5.82
N TYR A 202 -32.06 5.44 -5.77
CA TYR A 202 -32.95 5.75 -4.65
C TYR A 202 -34.32 6.25 -5.11
N GLN A 203 -35.33 5.96 -4.29
CA GLN A 203 -36.68 6.48 -4.43
C GLN A 203 -37.03 7.33 -3.19
N THR A 204 -37.75 8.43 -3.41
CA THR A 204 -38.18 9.35 -2.35
C THR A 204 -39.21 8.70 -1.42
N LYS A 205 -39.17 9.05 -0.13
CA LYS A 205 -40.26 8.70 0.82
C LYS A 205 -41.37 9.76 0.86
N PHE A 206 -41.14 10.93 0.27
CA PHE A 206 -42.06 12.07 0.29
C PHE A 206 -43.13 11.94 -0.81
N THR A 207 -44.39 12.24 -0.45
CA THR A 207 -45.55 12.02 -1.32
C THR A 207 -45.75 13.09 -2.39
N ASP A 208 -45.18 14.27 -2.16
CA ASP A 208 -45.29 15.46 -3.03
C ASP A 208 -44.09 15.66 -3.96
N LEU A 209 -43.10 14.75 -3.90
CA LEU A 209 -41.97 14.72 -4.84
C LEU A 209 -42.28 13.77 -6.00
N ASN A 210 -42.32 14.32 -7.22
CA ASN A 210 -42.57 13.57 -8.44
C ASN A 210 -41.31 13.56 -9.33
N PRO A 211 -40.88 12.40 -9.89
CA PRO A 211 -39.73 12.31 -10.79
C PRO A 211 -39.73 13.31 -11.97
N ASN A 212 -40.92 13.77 -12.40
CA ASN A 212 -41.08 14.73 -13.48
C ASN A 212 -40.93 16.21 -13.04
N GLN A 213 -40.81 16.48 -11.74
CA GLN A 213 -40.57 17.85 -11.24
C GLN A 213 -39.16 18.32 -11.59
N LYS A 214 -39.03 19.61 -11.93
CA LYS A 214 -37.78 20.23 -12.37
C LYS A 214 -36.60 20.00 -11.41
N TYR A 215 -36.85 20.12 -10.10
CA TYR A 215 -35.84 19.99 -9.05
C TYR A 215 -35.94 18.66 -8.28
N TYR A 216 -36.50 17.62 -8.89
CA TYR A 216 -36.66 16.31 -8.25
C TYR A 216 -35.30 15.74 -7.78
N LYS A 217 -34.28 15.77 -8.65
CA LYS A 217 -32.94 15.23 -8.35
C LYS A 217 -32.31 15.88 -7.11
N ALA A 218 -32.39 17.20 -7.04
CA ALA A 218 -31.87 17.97 -5.91
C ALA A 218 -32.65 17.68 -4.63
N SER A 219 -33.98 17.60 -4.71
CA SER A 219 -34.86 17.31 -3.57
C SER A 219 -34.62 15.90 -3.01
N LEU A 220 -34.47 14.90 -3.89
CA LEU A 220 -34.11 13.53 -3.51
C LEU A 220 -32.72 13.48 -2.88
N THR A 221 -31.74 14.21 -3.43
CA THR A 221 -30.40 14.30 -2.85
C THR A 221 -30.43 14.90 -1.45
N ALA A 222 -31.21 15.97 -1.25
CA ALA A 222 -31.43 16.58 0.06
C ALA A 222 -32.05 15.62 1.08
N GLU A 223 -32.95 14.73 0.65
CA GLU A 223 -33.48 13.66 1.51
C GLU A 223 -32.38 12.69 1.95
N ILE A 224 -31.59 12.19 0.99
CA ILE A 224 -30.56 11.18 1.25
C ILE A 224 -29.47 11.69 2.18
N ILE A 225 -29.02 12.94 1.98
CA ILE A 225 -28.01 13.59 2.83
C ILE A 225 -28.60 14.13 4.14
N LYS A 226 -29.91 13.96 4.36
CA LYS A 226 -30.66 14.44 5.53
C LYS A 226 -30.57 15.96 5.72
N LEU A 227 -30.50 16.70 4.61
CA LEU A 227 -30.59 18.17 4.60
C LEU A 227 -31.98 18.64 5.07
N SER A 228 -33.01 17.88 4.71
CA SER A 228 -34.38 18.09 5.17
C SER A 228 -34.97 16.76 5.65
N ALA A 229 -35.55 16.77 6.85
CA ALA A 229 -36.33 15.64 7.35
C ALA A 229 -37.74 15.58 6.73
N GLY A 230 -38.16 16.65 6.03
CA GLY A 230 -39.53 16.91 5.61
C GLY A 230 -40.48 17.13 6.78
N TYR A 231 -41.77 17.15 6.50
CA TYR A 231 -42.82 17.39 7.48
C TYR A 231 -43.44 16.07 8.00
N PRO A 232 -44.13 16.10 9.16
CA PRO A 232 -44.78 14.92 9.72
C PRO A 232 -45.83 14.27 8.80
N ASP A 233 -46.38 15.04 7.87
CA ASP A 233 -47.34 14.61 6.84
C ASP A 233 -46.68 13.89 5.64
N ARG A 234 -45.37 13.62 5.71
CA ARG A 234 -44.56 13.02 4.63
C ARG A 234 -44.47 13.90 3.38
N THR A 235 -44.58 15.21 3.53
CA THR A 235 -44.31 16.17 2.45
C THR A 235 -42.93 16.81 2.57
N PHE A 236 -42.32 17.15 1.43
CA PHE A 236 -41.06 17.90 1.33
C PHE A 236 -41.31 19.41 1.10
N ARG A 237 -42.43 19.73 0.45
CA ARG A 237 -42.89 21.04 -0.03
C ARG A 237 -41.82 21.76 -0.84
N PRO A 238 -41.50 21.26 -2.05
CA PRO A 238 -40.43 21.81 -2.89
C PRO A 238 -40.67 23.26 -3.32
N ASP A 239 -41.95 23.66 -3.41
CA ASP A 239 -42.36 24.98 -3.89
C ASP A 239 -42.55 26.02 -2.77
N ASP A 240 -42.38 25.64 -1.51
CA ASP A 240 -42.43 26.59 -0.38
C ASP A 240 -41.35 27.67 -0.54
N LEU A 241 -41.74 28.92 -0.32
CA LEU A 241 -40.82 30.05 -0.34
C LEU A 241 -39.97 30.05 0.93
N LEU A 242 -38.66 30.27 0.76
CA LEU A 242 -37.72 30.25 1.86
C LEU A 242 -37.58 31.61 2.53
N LYS A 243 -37.43 31.56 3.85
CA LYS A 243 -36.89 32.66 4.63
C LYS A 243 -35.37 32.72 4.54
N TRP A 244 -34.80 33.87 4.85
CA TRP A 244 -33.34 34.05 4.95
C TRP A 244 -32.65 33.06 5.88
N SER A 245 -33.26 32.77 7.04
CA SER A 245 -32.77 31.78 8.00
C SER A 245 -32.68 30.37 7.40
N GLU A 246 -33.69 29.96 6.62
CA GLU A 246 -33.73 28.64 5.99
C GLU A 246 -32.74 28.54 4.82
N GLY A 247 -32.64 29.59 4.00
CA GLY A 247 -31.64 29.67 2.92
C GLY A 247 -30.22 29.53 3.46
N LEU A 248 -29.92 30.21 4.56
CA LEU A 248 -28.61 30.10 5.22
C LEU A 248 -28.33 28.68 5.73
N ALA A 249 -29.33 28.04 6.34
CA ALA A 249 -29.20 26.67 6.84
C ALA A 249 -28.90 25.68 5.72
N ILE A 250 -29.53 25.86 4.55
CA ILE A 250 -29.27 25.05 3.36
C ILE A 250 -27.82 25.23 2.92
N VAL A 251 -27.33 26.46 2.79
CA VAL A 251 -25.97 26.74 2.34
C VAL A 251 -24.93 26.18 3.32
N GLU A 252 -25.10 26.36 4.63
CA GLU A 252 -24.17 25.80 5.63
C GLU A 252 -24.16 24.27 5.62
N SER A 253 -25.34 23.65 5.53
CA SER A 253 -25.45 22.20 5.56
C SER A 253 -24.85 21.57 4.30
N VAL A 254 -25.09 22.16 3.13
CA VAL A 254 -24.46 21.71 1.88
C VAL A 254 -22.96 21.97 1.91
N TYR A 255 -22.51 23.12 2.41
CA TYR A 255 -21.08 23.40 2.61
C TYR A 255 -20.40 22.34 3.50
N ARG A 256 -21.02 22.02 4.64
CA ARG A 256 -20.51 20.97 5.54
C ARG A 256 -20.47 19.62 4.86
N TRP A 257 -21.54 19.25 4.15
CA TRP A 257 -21.56 17.98 3.42
C TRP A 257 -20.50 17.93 2.32
N ALA A 258 -20.35 19.00 1.54
CA ALA A 258 -19.32 19.13 0.51
C ALA A 258 -17.91 19.05 1.11
N SER A 259 -17.67 19.68 2.27
CA SER A 259 -16.38 19.63 2.97
C SER A 259 -16.03 18.25 3.53
N LEU A 260 -17.04 17.41 3.78
CA LEU A 260 -16.87 16.03 4.22
C LEU A 260 -16.67 15.06 3.06
N MET A 261 -17.01 15.48 1.83
CA MET A 261 -16.72 14.67 0.66
C MET A 261 -15.24 14.81 0.29
N PRO A 262 -14.56 13.71 -0.06
CA PRO A 262 -13.19 13.77 -0.54
C PRO A 262 -13.16 14.67 -1.78
N GLU A 263 -12.50 15.81 -1.65
CA GLU A 263 -12.35 16.85 -2.66
C GLU A 263 -11.95 16.21 -4.01
N GLN A 264 -12.82 16.28 -5.03
CA GLN A 264 -12.48 15.88 -6.39
C GLN A 264 -12.61 17.06 -7.34
N THR A 265 -11.57 17.90 -7.37
CA THR A 265 -11.41 18.88 -8.45
C THR A 265 -11.09 18.18 -9.79
N PRO A 266 -11.40 18.78 -10.95
CA PRO A 266 -11.02 18.26 -12.27
C PRO A 266 -9.51 18.06 -12.45
N ILE A 267 -8.70 18.85 -11.73
CA ILE A 267 -7.24 18.73 -11.67
C ILE A 267 -6.85 17.50 -10.83
N GLN A 268 -7.51 17.25 -9.69
CA GLN A 268 -7.36 16.00 -8.93
C GLN A 268 -7.83 14.78 -9.71
N LYS A 269 -8.86 14.84 -10.56
CA LYS A 269 -9.27 13.70 -11.39
C LYS A 269 -8.23 13.34 -12.46
N ALA A 270 -7.56 14.33 -13.04
CA ALA A 270 -6.44 14.13 -13.97
C ALA A 270 -5.18 13.63 -13.24
N GLU A 271 -4.90 14.15 -12.03
CA GLU A 271 -3.85 13.65 -11.16
C GLU A 271 -4.15 12.27 -10.59
N ASP A 272 -5.40 11.90 -10.31
CA ASP A 272 -5.83 10.61 -9.81
C ASP A 272 -5.82 9.57 -10.92
N LEU A 273 -6.06 9.94 -12.18
CA LEU A 273 -5.78 9.06 -13.32
C LEU A 273 -4.27 8.83 -13.48
N ARG A 274 -3.45 9.89 -13.32
CA ARG A 274 -1.98 9.79 -13.39
C ARG A 274 -1.39 9.02 -12.21
N LYS A 275 -1.91 9.24 -11.00
CA LYS A 275 -1.60 8.53 -9.76
C LYS A 275 -2.12 7.11 -9.85
N ASN A 276 -3.28 6.82 -10.43
CA ASN A 276 -3.77 5.46 -10.66
C ASN A 276 -2.88 4.70 -11.65
N ILE A 277 -2.44 5.28 -12.76
CA ILE A 277 -1.48 4.60 -13.66
C ILE A 277 -0.17 4.31 -12.93
N TRP A 278 0.34 5.28 -12.17
CA TRP A 278 1.54 5.06 -11.34
C TRP A 278 1.30 4.05 -10.21
N TYR A 279 0.10 3.98 -9.64
CA TYR A 279 -0.27 3.06 -8.58
C TYR A 279 -0.43 1.64 -9.13
N TYR A 280 -1.10 1.46 -10.27
CA TYR A 280 -1.15 0.19 -10.99
C TYR A 280 0.22 -0.24 -11.51
N PHE A 281 1.07 0.70 -11.89
CA PHE A 281 2.46 0.42 -12.26
C PHE A 281 3.30 0.01 -11.04
N ILE A 282 3.18 0.72 -9.91
CA ILE A 282 3.86 0.39 -8.65
C ILE A 282 3.37 -0.94 -8.09
N ASP A 283 2.06 -1.20 -8.12
CA ASP A 283 1.48 -2.46 -7.66
C ASP A 283 1.78 -3.60 -8.62
N GLY A 284 1.77 -3.36 -9.93
CA GLY A 284 2.24 -4.31 -10.93
C GLY A 284 3.73 -4.64 -10.75
N PHE A 285 4.57 -3.63 -10.54
CA PHE A 285 6.00 -3.80 -10.25
C PHE A 285 6.22 -4.54 -8.93
N ARG A 286 5.48 -4.21 -7.87
CA ARG A 286 5.48 -4.94 -6.60
C ARG A 286 5.10 -6.39 -6.80
N LEU A 287 4.05 -6.68 -7.58
CA LEU A 287 3.59 -8.05 -7.85
C LEU A 287 4.65 -8.86 -8.60
N VAL A 288 5.33 -8.25 -9.58
CA VAL A 288 6.46 -8.86 -10.27
C VAL A 288 7.63 -9.11 -9.32
N LEU A 289 8.01 -8.11 -8.51
CA LEU A 289 9.13 -8.21 -7.57
C LEU A 289 8.87 -9.31 -6.53
N THR A 290 7.65 -9.41 -6.03
CA THR A 290 7.28 -10.46 -5.08
C THR A 290 7.18 -11.83 -5.72
N SER A 291 6.74 -11.92 -6.98
CA SER A 291 6.76 -13.17 -7.73
C SER A 291 8.18 -13.68 -7.94
N VAL A 292 9.13 -12.80 -8.26
CA VAL A 292 10.56 -13.12 -8.33
C VAL A 292 11.10 -13.56 -6.98
N TYR A 293 10.76 -12.84 -5.90
CA TYR A 293 11.16 -13.21 -4.54
C TYR A 293 10.60 -14.59 -4.14
N CYS A 294 9.37 -14.89 -4.53
CA CYS A 294 8.72 -16.16 -4.26
C CYS A 294 9.40 -17.30 -5.01
N LEU A 295 9.73 -17.10 -6.30
CA LEU A 295 10.46 -18.07 -7.11
C LEU A 295 11.85 -18.37 -6.49
N LEU A 296 12.58 -17.33 -6.09
CA LEU A 296 13.87 -17.47 -5.43
C LEU A 296 13.74 -18.22 -4.09
N SER A 297 12.74 -17.87 -3.28
CA SER A 297 12.47 -18.53 -1.99
C SER A 297 12.20 -20.02 -2.17
N ILE A 298 11.40 -20.42 -3.16
CA ILE A 298 11.13 -21.82 -3.49
C ILE A 298 12.42 -22.55 -3.91
N ILE A 299 13.26 -21.92 -4.74
CA ILE A 299 14.55 -22.49 -5.16
C ILE A 299 15.46 -22.72 -3.94
N PHE A 300 15.54 -21.76 -3.02
CA PHE A 300 16.32 -21.90 -1.80
C PHE A 300 15.76 -23.00 -0.89
N LEU A 301 14.45 -23.08 -0.73
CA LEU A 301 13.78 -24.10 0.06
C LEU A 301 14.07 -25.50 -0.49
N PHE A 302 14.00 -25.66 -1.81
CA PHE A 302 14.31 -26.92 -2.48
C PHE A 302 15.79 -27.31 -2.32
N ARG A 303 16.71 -26.35 -2.44
CA ARG A 303 18.14 -26.60 -2.20
C ARG A 303 18.43 -26.96 -0.74
N ALA A 304 17.84 -26.23 0.21
CA ALA A 304 17.99 -26.49 1.64
C ALA A 304 17.42 -27.87 2.01
N TRP A 305 16.25 -28.23 1.47
CA TRP A 305 15.65 -29.55 1.67
C TRP A 305 16.51 -30.67 1.09
N LYS A 306 17.01 -30.50 -0.14
CA LYS A 306 17.92 -31.48 -0.78
C LYS A 306 19.20 -31.67 0.03
N ARG A 307 19.77 -30.59 0.58
CA ARG A 307 20.98 -30.64 1.41
C ARG A 307 20.72 -31.27 2.78
N SER A 308 19.58 -30.92 3.40
CA SER A 308 19.11 -31.50 4.66
C SER A 308 19.00 -33.02 4.59
N LYS A 309 18.56 -33.60 3.45
CA LYS A 309 18.51 -35.07 3.29
C LYS A 309 19.84 -35.77 3.55
N ASN A 310 20.97 -35.11 3.32
CA ASN A 310 22.30 -35.69 3.53
C ASN A 310 22.95 -35.30 4.86
N ASP A 311 22.42 -34.29 5.56
CA ASP A 311 23.00 -33.82 6.82
C ASP A 311 22.48 -34.63 8.01
N LYS A 312 23.42 -35.24 8.76
CA LYS A 312 23.14 -35.91 10.05
C LYS A 312 23.21 -34.94 11.24
N THR A 313 23.67 -33.71 11.02
CA THR A 313 23.71 -32.68 12.05
C THR A 313 22.28 -32.31 12.45
N GLY A 314 21.96 -32.27 13.74
CA GLY A 314 20.63 -32.00 14.31
C GLY A 314 20.02 -30.62 13.99
N LEU A 315 20.49 -29.92 12.96
CA LEU A 315 20.02 -28.62 12.48
C LEU A 315 18.77 -28.69 11.60
N ARG A 316 18.34 -29.90 11.18
CA ARG A 316 17.11 -30.11 10.40
C ARG A 316 15.86 -29.38 10.92
N PRO A 317 15.49 -29.46 12.21
CA PRO A 317 14.28 -28.82 12.72
C PRO A 317 14.35 -27.29 12.62
N ILE A 318 15.53 -26.69 12.81
CA ILE A 318 15.71 -25.24 12.74
C ILE A 318 15.50 -24.75 11.30
N ILE A 319 16.10 -25.44 10.32
CA ILE A 319 15.95 -25.10 8.90
C ILE A 319 14.48 -25.27 8.46
N ALA A 320 13.81 -26.33 8.91
CA ALA A 320 12.40 -26.57 8.61
C ALA A 320 11.48 -25.49 9.23
N SER A 321 11.73 -25.09 10.48
CA SER A 321 10.97 -24.04 11.16
C SER A 321 11.12 -22.68 10.46
N LEU A 322 12.34 -22.30 10.08
CA LEU A 322 12.60 -21.08 9.31
C LEU A 322 11.87 -21.09 7.97
N CYS A 323 11.90 -22.22 7.24
CA CYS A 323 11.16 -22.38 5.98
C CYS A 323 9.66 -22.21 6.16
N PHE A 324 9.09 -22.80 7.22
CA PHE A 324 7.67 -22.70 7.53
C PHE A 324 7.28 -21.25 7.86
N ALA A 325 8.06 -20.57 8.70
CA ALA A 325 7.84 -19.17 9.05
C ALA A 325 7.88 -18.25 7.82
N THR A 326 8.86 -18.42 6.92
CA THR A 326 8.93 -17.63 5.68
C THR A 326 7.75 -17.89 4.74
N THR A 327 7.28 -19.14 4.65
CA THR A 327 6.13 -19.49 3.80
C THR A 327 4.83 -18.93 4.38
N PHE A 328 4.65 -18.97 5.69
CA PHE A 328 3.49 -18.42 6.37
C PHE A 328 3.39 -16.90 6.19
N LEU A 329 4.50 -16.18 6.38
CA LEU A 329 4.56 -14.73 6.14
C LEU A 329 4.23 -14.36 4.69
N PHE A 330 4.66 -15.19 3.73
CA PHE A 330 4.30 -15.01 2.33
C PHE A 330 2.79 -15.19 2.09
N ILE A 331 2.16 -16.21 2.67
CA ILE A 331 0.70 -16.42 2.53
C ILE A 331 -0.07 -15.24 3.12
N MET A 332 0.35 -14.73 4.27
CA MET A 332 -0.27 -13.53 4.86
C MET A 332 -0.15 -12.31 3.95
N TRP A 333 1.02 -12.11 3.34
CA TRP A 333 1.21 -11.02 2.38
C TRP A 333 0.33 -11.18 1.12
N LEU A 334 0.23 -12.39 0.59
CA LEU A 334 -0.60 -12.67 -0.59
C LEU A 334 -2.08 -12.41 -0.30
N ASN A 335 -2.53 -12.73 0.90
CA ASN A 335 -3.88 -12.47 1.37
C ASN A 335 -4.17 -10.95 1.48
N GLU A 336 -3.23 -10.18 2.01
CA GLU A 336 -3.36 -8.73 2.11
C GLU A 336 -3.38 -8.06 0.71
N MET A 337 -2.55 -8.52 -0.22
CA MET A 337 -2.54 -8.05 -1.61
C MET A 337 -3.83 -8.41 -2.37
N LEU A 338 -4.31 -9.65 -2.26
CA LEU A 338 -5.48 -10.10 -3.02
C LEU A 338 -6.80 -9.54 -2.50
N TYR A 339 -6.92 -9.33 -1.19
CA TYR A 339 -8.19 -8.98 -0.57
C TYR A 339 -8.23 -7.55 -0.03
N GLY A 340 -7.12 -6.80 -0.07
CA GLY A 340 -7.05 -5.40 0.36
C GLY A 340 -7.44 -5.18 1.83
N ARG A 341 -7.52 -6.25 2.62
CA ARG A 341 -7.83 -6.16 4.03
C ARG A 341 -6.54 -5.74 4.71
N GLY A 342 -6.46 -4.48 5.13
CA GLY A 342 -5.37 -3.94 5.96
C GLY A 342 -5.31 -4.62 7.32
N LEU A 343 -5.04 -5.93 7.32
CA LEU A 343 -4.98 -6.81 8.48
C LEU A 343 -3.72 -6.52 9.30
N ILE A 344 -2.68 -5.99 8.66
CA ILE A 344 -1.41 -5.67 9.30
C ILE A 344 -1.05 -4.23 8.95
N GLU A 345 -0.73 -3.45 9.98
CA GLU A 345 -0.27 -2.09 9.80
C GLU A 345 1.03 -2.08 8.97
N LYS A 346 1.11 -1.21 7.95
CA LYS A 346 2.23 -1.19 6.97
C LYS A 346 3.62 -1.17 7.64
N ALA A 347 3.75 -0.53 8.80
CA ALA A 347 4.98 -0.48 9.57
C ALA A 347 5.46 -1.87 10.04
N VAL A 348 4.55 -2.71 10.54
CA VAL A 348 4.84 -4.07 11.01
C VAL A 348 5.35 -4.93 9.85
N TYR A 349 4.77 -4.73 8.65
CA TYR A 349 5.22 -5.42 7.44
C TYR A 349 6.67 -5.09 7.06
N TYR A 350 7.06 -3.81 7.10
CA TYR A 350 8.44 -3.41 6.79
C TYR A 350 9.45 -4.00 7.77
N VAL A 351 9.09 -4.08 9.06
CA VAL A 351 9.96 -4.71 10.07
C VAL A 351 10.13 -6.20 9.80
N ILE A 352 9.03 -6.92 9.55
CA ILE A 352 9.06 -8.37 9.32
C ILE A 352 9.84 -8.72 8.04
N SER A 353 9.61 -8.00 6.95
CA SER A 353 10.34 -8.21 5.69
C SER A 353 11.84 -7.96 5.84
N THR A 354 12.23 -6.92 6.57
CA THR A 354 13.64 -6.63 6.87
C THR A 354 14.29 -7.75 7.69
N ILE A 355 13.60 -8.28 8.71
CA ILE A 355 14.09 -9.40 9.52
C ILE A 355 14.25 -10.67 8.67
N SER A 356 13.34 -10.92 7.73
CA SER A 356 13.41 -12.06 6.81
C SER A 356 14.63 -11.98 5.89
N ILE A 357 14.90 -10.81 5.30
CA ILE A 357 16.06 -10.57 4.44
C ILE A 357 17.37 -10.75 5.23
N LEU A 358 17.46 -10.16 6.43
CA LEU A 358 18.63 -10.30 7.30
C LEU A 358 18.88 -11.76 7.70
N SER A 359 17.82 -12.51 8.00
CA SER A 359 17.92 -13.95 8.29
C SER A 359 18.43 -14.74 7.08
N GLY A 360 17.93 -14.44 5.88
CA GLY A 360 18.40 -15.04 4.63
C GLY A 360 19.89 -14.77 4.39
N MET A 361 20.34 -13.53 4.56
CA MET A 361 21.76 -13.15 4.43
C MET A 361 22.64 -13.86 5.48
N PHE A 362 22.16 -13.98 6.72
CA PHE A 362 22.87 -14.68 7.78
C PHE A 362 23.03 -16.18 7.46
N LEU A 363 21.98 -16.82 6.95
CA LEU A 363 22.02 -18.23 6.53
C LEU A 363 23.01 -18.45 5.37
N ILE A 364 23.04 -17.57 4.38
CA ILE A 364 24.00 -17.66 3.27
C ILE A 364 25.43 -17.53 3.80
N ARG A 365 25.69 -16.55 4.68
CA ARG A 365 27.02 -16.30 5.24
C ARG A 365 27.51 -17.46 6.11
N THR A 366 26.66 -17.96 7.00
CA THR A 366 26.98 -19.12 7.86
C THR A 366 27.21 -20.38 7.03
N SER A 367 26.47 -20.59 5.95
CA SER A 367 26.69 -21.74 5.05
C SER A 367 28.09 -21.75 4.42
N ASN A 368 28.62 -20.57 4.06
CA ASN A 368 29.97 -20.43 3.50
C ASN A 368 31.08 -20.61 4.55
N LEU A 369 30.78 -20.31 5.83
CA LEU A 369 31.71 -20.57 6.93
C LEU A 369 31.78 -22.06 7.26
N ILE A 370 30.64 -22.74 7.27
CA ILE A 370 30.56 -24.19 7.54
C ILE A 370 31.25 -24.97 6.41
N SER A 371 31.07 -24.57 5.13
CA SER A 371 31.72 -25.26 4.02
C SER A 371 33.24 -25.19 4.06
N LYS A 372 33.81 -24.14 4.66
CA LYS A 372 35.27 -24.01 4.85
C LYS A 372 35.79 -24.82 6.03
N GLN A 373 34.94 -25.20 6.98
CA GLN A 373 35.30 -26.01 8.14
C GLN A 373 35.16 -27.52 7.91
N THR A 374 34.46 -27.93 6.84
CA THR A 374 34.21 -29.34 6.51
C THR A 374 35.08 -29.90 5.39
N GLU A 375 36.11 -29.18 4.92
CA GLU A 375 37.22 -29.92 4.31
C GLU A 375 37.82 -30.75 5.45
N PRO A 376 37.73 -32.09 5.42
CA PRO A 376 38.31 -32.91 6.47
C PRO A 376 39.78 -32.51 6.53
N LYS A 377 40.22 -31.97 7.68
CA LYS A 377 41.65 -31.75 7.95
C LYS A 377 42.36 -33.01 7.42
N PRO A 378 43.28 -32.89 6.44
CA PRO A 378 43.88 -34.06 5.81
C PRO A 378 44.43 -34.94 6.94
N LYS A 379 43.79 -36.08 7.17
CA LYS A 379 44.26 -36.99 8.22
C LYS A 379 45.65 -37.42 7.77
N ALA A 380 46.62 -37.22 8.66
CA ALA A 380 48.02 -37.59 8.49
C ALA A 380 48.20 -39.11 8.48
N ASN A 381 47.46 -39.81 7.63
CA ASN A 381 47.48 -41.27 7.58
C ASN A 381 48.37 -41.69 6.43
N ILE A 382 49.51 -42.28 6.78
CA ILE A 382 50.31 -43.04 5.83
C ILE A 382 49.71 -44.44 5.84
N GLU A 383 48.90 -44.76 4.83
CA GLU A 383 48.26 -46.09 4.72
C GLU A 383 49.33 -47.18 4.71
N VAL A 384 50.38 -47.01 3.91
CA VAL A 384 51.53 -47.93 3.82
C VAL A 384 52.80 -47.13 3.55
N GLY A 385 53.80 -47.24 4.42
CA GLY A 385 55.14 -46.71 4.23
C GLY A 385 56.20 -47.69 4.70
N TYR A 386 57.47 -47.39 4.42
CA TYR A 386 58.59 -48.16 4.97
C TYR A 386 59.41 -47.31 5.92
N VAL A 387 59.86 -47.92 7.01
CA VAL A 387 60.74 -47.27 8.01
C VAL A 387 62.10 -47.07 7.36
N ASP A 388 62.52 -45.82 7.21
CA ASP A 388 63.85 -45.49 6.65
C ASP A 388 64.90 -45.45 7.76
N HIS A 389 64.58 -44.75 8.85
CA HIS A 389 65.45 -44.62 10.02
C HIS A 389 64.61 -44.45 11.29
N ILE A 390 65.06 -44.99 12.42
CA ILE A 390 64.42 -44.82 13.73
C ILE A 390 65.47 -44.42 14.77
N ASP A 391 65.24 -43.31 15.44
CA ASP A 391 66.01 -42.85 16.59
C ASP A 391 65.13 -42.89 17.84
N ILE A 392 65.17 -44.02 18.54
CA ILE A 392 64.37 -44.29 19.74
C ILE A 392 64.73 -43.30 20.86
N SER A 393 65.98 -42.81 20.92
CA SER A 393 66.41 -41.90 21.98
C SER A 393 65.75 -40.52 21.88
N ARG A 394 65.34 -40.14 20.68
CA ARG A 394 64.66 -38.86 20.39
C ARG A 394 63.16 -39.03 20.15
N GLY A 395 62.66 -40.26 20.06
CA GLY A 395 61.29 -40.51 19.64
C GLY A 395 61.04 -40.09 18.19
N GLU A 396 62.03 -40.24 17.32
CA GLU A 396 61.93 -39.83 15.91
C GLU A 396 61.96 -41.06 14.99
N MET A 397 61.05 -41.13 14.03
CA MET A 397 61.03 -42.16 12.99
C MET A 397 60.82 -41.53 11.63
N PHE A 398 61.72 -41.81 10.68
CA PHE A 398 61.53 -41.39 9.29
C PHE A 398 60.80 -42.49 8.52
N VAL A 399 59.68 -42.14 7.91
CA VAL A 399 58.87 -43.05 7.10
C VAL A 399 58.78 -42.51 5.69
N ILE A 400 59.05 -43.36 4.70
CA ILE A 400 58.84 -43.01 3.30
C ILE A 400 57.52 -43.61 2.85
N ASP A 401 56.60 -42.75 2.41
CA ASP A 401 55.31 -43.18 1.90
C ASP A 401 55.49 -43.96 0.59
N SER A 402 54.91 -45.15 0.54
CA SER A 402 55.00 -46.04 -0.60
C SER A 402 54.40 -45.43 -1.88
N ILE A 403 53.39 -44.56 -1.75
CA ILE A 403 52.66 -43.93 -2.85
C ILE A 403 53.38 -42.65 -3.29
N THR A 404 53.55 -41.67 -2.38
CA THR A 404 54.10 -40.36 -2.75
C THR A 404 55.62 -40.33 -2.83
N LYS A 405 56.31 -41.37 -2.33
CA LYS A 405 57.78 -41.44 -2.19
C LYS A 405 58.38 -40.30 -1.37
N ARG A 406 57.57 -39.56 -0.61
CA ARG A 406 58.04 -38.49 0.26
C ARG A 406 58.49 -39.07 1.59
N ARG A 407 59.64 -38.60 2.07
CA ARG A 407 60.16 -38.88 3.40
C ARG A 407 59.45 -37.97 4.40
N MET A 408 58.83 -38.55 5.42
CA MET A 408 58.12 -37.86 6.49
C MET A 408 58.75 -38.22 7.83
N LEU A 409 58.79 -37.25 8.75
CA LEU A 409 59.20 -37.44 10.13
C LEU A 409 57.97 -37.76 10.98
N ALA A 410 57.89 -38.98 11.45
CA ALA A 410 56.95 -39.42 12.47
C ALA A 410 57.56 -39.16 13.86
N LEU A 411 56.96 -38.26 14.63
CA LEU A 411 57.28 -38.06 16.04
C LEU A 411 56.51 -39.10 16.86
N ILE A 412 57.24 -39.86 17.66
CA ILE A 412 56.75 -40.97 18.47
C ILE A 412 56.77 -40.52 19.93
N SER A 413 55.60 -40.55 20.55
CA SER A 413 55.45 -40.24 21.98
C SER A 413 55.52 -41.53 22.81
N SER A 414 55.65 -41.39 24.14
CA SER A 414 55.54 -42.52 25.07
C SER A 414 54.21 -43.27 24.99
N ASP A 415 53.18 -42.59 24.48
CA ASP A 415 51.81 -43.09 24.45
C ASP A 415 51.47 -43.74 23.10
N THR A 416 52.39 -43.69 22.14
CA THR A 416 52.21 -44.26 20.80
C THR A 416 52.06 -45.78 20.89
N LYS A 417 50.94 -46.30 20.39
CA LYS A 417 50.65 -47.73 20.41
C LYS A 417 51.24 -48.42 19.20
N VAL A 418 52.07 -49.43 19.42
CA VAL A 418 52.65 -50.23 18.35
C VAL A 418 51.97 -51.60 18.33
N TYR A 419 51.48 -51.97 17.15
CA TYR A 419 50.88 -53.27 16.92
C TYR A 419 51.64 -54.00 15.82
N SER A 420 51.85 -55.31 15.97
CA SER A 420 52.36 -56.18 14.92
C SER A 420 51.23 -57.06 14.39
N LYS A 421 51.12 -57.16 13.07
CA LYS A 421 50.16 -58.05 12.40
C LYS A 421 50.85 -59.35 12.02
N GLU A 422 51.09 -60.21 13.01
CA GLU A 422 51.64 -61.55 12.77
C GLU A 422 50.49 -62.58 12.74
N ASN A 423 50.40 -63.38 11.68
CA ASN A 423 49.40 -64.46 11.54
C ASN A 423 47.93 -64.07 11.78
N ARG A 424 47.51 -62.91 11.23
CA ARG A 424 46.13 -62.36 11.32
C ARG A 424 45.68 -61.92 12.72
N LEU A 425 46.50 -62.04 13.75
CA LEU A 425 46.22 -61.50 15.08
C LEU A 425 46.99 -60.19 15.28
N LEU A 426 46.34 -59.21 15.91
CA LEU A 426 46.98 -57.95 16.31
C LEU A 426 47.64 -58.16 17.67
N GLY A 427 48.96 -58.36 17.68
CA GLY A 427 49.77 -58.37 18.90
C GLY A 427 50.24 -56.97 19.25
N ALA A 428 50.37 -56.65 20.53
CA ALA A 428 51.14 -55.49 20.95
C ALA A 428 52.62 -55.74 20.63
N ALA A 429 53.29 -54.76 20.06
CA ALA A 429 54.71 -54.81 19.72
C ALA A 429 55.46 -53.68 20.44
N PHE A 430 56.77 -53.80 20.55
CA PHE A 430 57.60 -52.74 21.12
C PHE A 430 58.23 -51.90 20.02
N LEU A 431 58.43 -50.60 20.27
CA LEU A 431 59.14 -49.71 19.32
C LEU A 431 60.56 -50.20 19.01
N SER A 432 61.20 -50.89 19.95
CA SER A 432 62.51 -51.50 19.78
C SER A 432 62.54 -52.67 18.77
N GLU A 433 61.38 -53.20 18.39
CA GLU A 433 61.27 -54.28 17.40
C GLU A 433 61.23 -53.74 15.96
N LEU A 434 61.00 -52.43 15.79
CA LEU A 434 61.01 -51.79 14.47
C LEU A 434 62.44 -51.65 13.95
N SER A 435 62.64 -52.11 12.71
CA SER A 435 63.91 -52.01 12.00
C SER A 435 63.78 -51.22 10.69
N ALA A 436 64.89 -50.65 10.23
CA ALA A 436 64.94 -50.00 8.93
C ALA A 436 64.58 -50.98 7.79
N GLY A 437 63.53 -50.62 7.05
CA GLY A 437 62.93 -51.37 5.95
C GLY A 437 61.67 -52.16 6.30
N ASP A 438 61.17 -52.07 7.54
CA ASP A 438 59.87 -52.63 7.91
C ASP A 438 58.73 -51.84 7.26
N PHE A 439 57.66 -52.54 6.88
CA PHE A 439 56.45 -51.92 6.34
C PHE A 439 55.53 -51.55 7.49
N VAL A 440 55.18 -50.26 7.57
CA VAL A 440 54.35 -49.71 8.64
C VAL A 440 53.18 -48.91 8.07
N SER A 441 52.04 -49.00 8.73
CA SER A 441 50.93 -48.06 8.59
C SER A 441 50.99 -47.10 9.77
N VAL A 442 51.11 -45.80 9.48
CA VAL A 442 51.26 -44.76 10.50
C VAL A 442 50.01 -43.92 10.52
N LYS A 443 49.37 -43.86 11.68
CA LYS A 443 48.18 -43.06 11.91
C LYS A 443 48.52 -41.92 12.85
N GLY A 444 48.56 -40.71 12.31
CA GLY A 444 48.84 -39.50 13.08
C GLY A 444 47.60 -38.80 13.63
N THR A 445 47.78 -38.08 14.73
CA THR A 445 46.80 -37.17 15.34
C THR A 445 46.73 -35.86 14.58
N GLU A 446 47.89 -35.28 14.24
CA GLU A 446 48.00 -33.99 13.53
C GLU A 446 49.18 -33.96 12.54
N GLN A 447 49.02 -33.22 11.43
CA GLN A 447 50.15 -32.84 10.57
C GLN A 447 50.70 -31.50 11.05
N ILE A 448 51.98 -31.46 11.39
CA ILE A 448 52.68 -30.24 11.79
C ILE A 448 53.52 -29.78 10.60
N ASN A 449 53.33 -28.54 10.15
CA ASN A 449 54.08 -27.89 9.07
C ASN A 449 54.13 -28.66 7.72
N SER A 450 53.31 -28.21 6.77
CA SER A 450 53.42 -28.56 5.34
C SER A 450 53.37 -30.06 4.98
N GLY A 451 52.92 -30.92 5.90
CA GLY A 451 52.78 -32.37 5.69
C GLY A 451 54.08 -33.18 5.80
N ALA A 452 55.15 -32.59 6.35
CA ALA A 452 56.44 -33.27 6.51
C ALA A 452 56.62 -33.93 7.89
N ILE A 453 55.90 -33.45 8.92
CA ILE A 453 55.97 -33.97 10.28
C ILE A 453 54.59 -34.50 10.70
N ILE A 454 54.56 -35.71 11.24
CA ILE A 454 53.36 -36.39 11.73
C ILE A 454 53.55 -36.72 13.19
N ASP A 455 52.67 -36.25 14.06
CA ASP A 455 52.59 -36.73 15.45
C ASP A 455 51.82 -38.06 15.48
N VAL A 456 52.46 -39.14 15.94
CA VAL A 456 51.98 -40.51 15.75
C VAL A 456 51.27 -41.06 16.98
N ASP A 457 50.00 -41.43 16.80
CA ASP A 457 49.20 -42.11 17.83
C ASP A 457 49.35 -43.64 17.73
N MET A 458 49.41 -44.17 16.50
CA MET A 458 49.47 -45.61 16.28
C MET A 458 50.38 -45.98 15.12
N ILE A 459 51.21 -46.99 15.36
CA ILE A 459 52.04 -47.66 14.35
C ILE A 459 51.56 -49.09 14.23
N LEU A 460 51.21 -49.51 13.01
CA LEU A 460 50.89 -50.90 12.71
C LEU A 460 51.98 -51.48 11.80
N VAL A 461 52.73 -52.46 12.30
CA VAL A 461 53.73 -53.20 11.54
C VAL A 461 53.02 -54.22 10.67
N LEU A 462 53.09 -54.01 9.36
CA LEU A 462 52.45 -54.85 8.35
C LEU A 462 53.33 -56.04 7.97
N ALA A 463 54.65 -55.84 7.88
CA ALA A 463 55.62 -56.89 7.62
C ALA A 463 57.01 -56.45 8.09
N SER A 464 57.71 -57.31 8.83
CA SER A 464 59.11 -57.09 9.19
C SER A 464 60.05 -57.58 8.08
N LYS A 465 61.14 -56.85 7.87
CA LYS A 465 62.19 -57.22 6.91
C LYS A 465 62.87 -58.54 7.29
N GLN A 466 62.93 -58.86 8.59
CA GLN A 466 63.52 -60.10 9.08
C GLN A 466 62.71 -61.36 8.74
N ALA A 467 61.39 -61.23 8.50
CA ALA A 467 60.55 -62.35 8.08
C ALA A 467 60.70 -62.72 6.58
N ASN A 468 61.46 -61.97 5.79
CA ASN A 468 61.39 -62.06 4.33
C ASN A 468 62.76 -62.02 3.61
N VAL A 469 63.44 -63.17 3.63
CA VAL A 469 64.46 -63.52 2.62
C VAL A 469 63.82 -64.08 1.33
N ASN A 470 62.48 -64.28 1.29
CA ASN A 470 61.78 -64.82 0.12
C ASN A 470 60.92 -63.75 -0.60
N SER A 471 61.55 -63.04 -1.53
CA SER A 471 61.00 -61.99 -2.40
C SER A 471 59.68 -62.31 -3.15
N ARG A 472 59.23 -63.57 -3.20
CA ARG A 472 57.94 -63.95 -3.81
C ARG A 472 56.72 -63.61 -2.94
N GLN A 473 56.85 -63.60 -1.61
CA GLN A 473 55.72 -63.30 -0.71
C GLN A 473 55.41 -61.80 -0.61
N GLN A 474 56.40 -60.92 -0.79
CA GLN A 474 56.17 -59.48 -0.83
C GLN A 474 55.25 -59.05 -1.97
N LYS A 475 55.35 -59.69 -3.14
CA LYS A 475 54.49 -59.36 -4.29
C LYS A 475 53.02 -59.73 -4.04
N GLN A 476 52.77 -60.86 -3.37
CA GLN A 476 51.42 -61.28 -2.99
C GLN A 476 50.77 -60.37 -1.94
N VAL A 477 51.52 -59.89 -0.94
CA VAL A 477 50.96 -59.00 0.09
C VAL A 477 50.56 -57.64 -0.49
N ILE A 478 51.33 -57.13 -1.46
CA ILE A 478 50.98 -55.89 -2.17
C ILE A 478 49.74 -56.09 -3.04
N GLU A 479 49.66 -57.20 -3.78
CA GLU A 479 48.49 -57.55 -4.61
C GLU A 479 47.21 -57.76 -3.77
N GLU A 480 47.28 -58.47 -2.63
CA GLU A 480 46.13 -58.65 -1.71
C GLU A 480 45.66 -57.32 -1.09
N THR A 481 46.58 -56.39 -0.82
CA THR A 481 46.24 -55.09 -0.23
C THR A 481 45.54 -54.19 -1.25
N GLU A 482 45.88 -54.28 -2.54
CA GLU A 482 45.20 -53.57 -3.62
C GLU A 482 43.78 -54.11 -3.87
N GLU A 483 43.56 -55.43 -3.82
CA GLU A 483 42.21 -56.02 -3.98
C GLU A 483 41.23 -55.56 -2.88
N ILE A 484 41.69 -55.46 -1.62
CA ILE A 484 40.86 -54.98 -0.50
C ILE A 484 40.43 -53.50 -0.71
N LYS A 485 41.27 -52.70 -1.39
CA LYS A 485 40.98 -51.30 -1.69
C LYS A 485 39.93 -51.15 -2.80
N ILE A 486 39.95 -52.03 -3.81
CA ILE A 486 38.95 -52.05 -4.87
C ILE A 486 37.57 -52.43 -4.32
N GLN A 487 37.48 -53.49 -3.52
CA GLN A 487 36.19 -53.92 -2.95
C GLN A 487 35.57 -52.91 -1.98
N SER A 488 36.39 -52.23 -1.16
CA SER A 488 35.88 -51.22 -0.22
C SER A 488 35.42 -49.92 -0.91
N THR A 489 35.98 -49.60 -2.09
CA THR A 489 35.56 -48.45 -2.89
C THR A 489 34.21 -48.72 -3.58
N TYR A 490 34.00 -49.93 -4.12
CA TYR A 490 32.72 -50.32 -4.73
C TYR A 490 31.55 -50.37 -3.73
N ARG A 491 31.82 -50.76 -2.48
CA ARG A 491 30.79 -50.82 -1.42
C ARG A 491 30.33 -49.45 -0.91
N LYS A 492 30.99 -48.36 -1.34
CA LYS A 492 30.68 -46.97 -0.93
C LYS A 492 29.93 -46.18 -2.01
N VAL A 493 29.81 -46.73 -3.22
CA VAL A 493 29.17 -46.12 -4.38
C VAL A 493 27.76 -46.70 -4.64
N ILE A 494 27.41 -47.79 -3.93
CA ILE A 494 26.04 -48.31 -3.77
C ILE A 494 25.54 -47.85 -2.40
#